data_AF-A0A3B0PY48-F1
#
_entry.id   AF-A0A3B0PY48-F1
#
_cell.length_a   1.000
_cell.length_b   1.000
_cell.length_c   1.000
_cell.angle_alpha   90.00
_cell.angle_beta   90.00
_cell.angle_gamma   90.00
#
_symmetry.space_group_name_H-M   'P 1'
#
loop_
_entity.id
_entity.type
_entity.pdbx_description
1 polymer ?
#
loop_
_entity_poly.entity_id
_entity_poly.type
_entity_poly.pdbx_seq_one_letter_code
_entity_poly.pdbx_strand_id
1 'polypeptide(L)'
;MFVYDFINHAKQQGIVIGPGRGSAAGSFISYLLNITTINPISYGLIFERFLNPQRKSMPDIDVDIMDSRREEVVDYLFNKYSKDNVAHIITFQRIKVKNAIRDVCRVLDLKTSETDEVINFVSYDEISDW
;
A
#
# COMPACT_ATOMS: atom_id res chain seq x y z
N MET A 1 -12.45 15.73 1.48
CA MET A 1 -13.35 15.37 2.60
C MET A 1 -13.41 13.86 2.86
N PHE A 2 -13.50 13.01 1.82
CA PHE A 2 -13.52 11.54 1.96
C PHE A 2 -12.42 10.96 2.86
N VAL A 3 -11.13 11.32 2.65
CA VAL A 3 -10.02 10.77 3.45
C VAL A 3 -10.12 11.15 4.93
N TYR A 4 -10.42 12.41 5.20
CA TYR A 4 -10.66 12.89 6.57
C TYR A 4 -11.78 12.10 7.26
N ASP A 5 -12.86 11.80 6.53
CA ASP A 5 -14.05 11.16 7.07
C ASP A 5 -13.76 9.77 7.68
N PHE A 6 -13.15 8.86 6.91
CA PHE A 6 -12.88 7.52 7.41
C PHE A 6 -11.76 7.49 8.46
N ILE A 7 -10.76 8.36 8.34
CA ILE A 7 -9.69 8.49 9.35
C ILE A 7 -10.28 8.98 10.67
N ASN A 8 -11.12 10.01 10.62
CA ASN A 8 -11.76 10.56 11.81
C ASN A 8 -12.70 9.53 12.46
N HIS A 9 -13.48 8.79 11.65
CA HIS A 9 -14.30 7.68 12.16
C HIS A 9 -13.43 6.62 12.86
N ALA A 10 -12.36 6.16 12.21
CA ALA A 10 -11.45 5.16 12.79
C ALA A 10 -10.87 5.64 14.14
N LYS A 11 -10.40 6.89 14.20
CA LYS A 11 -9.89 7.49 15.44
C LYS A 11 -10.95 7.56 16.55
N GLN A 12 -12.20 7.90 16.23
CA GLN A 12 -13.31 7.92 17.19
C GLN A 12 -13.66 6.53 17.73
N GLN A 13 -13.46 5.47 16.93
CA GLN A 13 -13.63 4.07 17.35
C GLN A 13 -12.37 3.48 18.03
N GLY A 14 -11.37 4.32 18.32
CA GLY A 14 -10.10 3.89 18.93
C GLY A 14 -9.24 3.00 18.02
N ILE A 15 -9.46 3.03 16.71
CA ILE A 15 -8.61 2.33 15.74
C ILE A 15 -7.36 3.18 15.50
N VAL A 16 -6.19 2.55 15.69
CA VAL A 16 -4.91 3.24 15.52
C VAL A 16 -4.64 3.47 14.04
N ILE A 17 -4.37 4.72 13.69
CA ILE A 17 -3.96 5.18 12.36
C ILE A 17 -2.50 5.62 12.43
N GLY A 18 -1.71 5.23 11.44
CA GLY A 18 -0.31 5.60 11.34
C GLY A 18 -0.10 7.12 11.23
N PRO A 19 1.13 7.59 11.45
CA PRO A 19 1.43 9.03 11.47
C PRO A 19 1.33 9.71 10.10
N GLY A 20 1.24 8.93 9.02
CA GLY A 20 1.17 9.37 7.63
C GLY A 20 2.23 8.66 6.78
N ARG A 21 1.86 8.29 5.54
CA ARG A 21 2.73 7.59 4.59
C ARG A 21 2.91 8.41 3.32
N GLY A 22 4.08 8.25 2.69
CA GLY A 22 4.36 8.85 1.39
C GLY A 22 4.39 10.38 1.42
N SER A 23 3.98 11.00 0.30
CA SER A 23 4.06 12.45 0.13
C SER A 23 2.99 13.22 0.91
N ALA A 24 1.90 12.58 1.35
CA ALA A 24 0.82 13.21 2.10
C ALA A 24 1.30 13.91 3.39
N ALA A 25 2.38 13.42 4.02
CA ALA A 25 2.98 14.04 5.20
C ALA A 25 3.54 15.45 4.95
N GLY A 26 3.82 15.82 3.70
CA GLY A 26 4.26 17.18 3.33
C GLY A 26 3.14 18.22 3.29
N SER A 27 1.88 17.81 3.46
CA SER A 27 0.73 18.71 3.44
C SER A 27 0.39 19.24 4.83
N PHE A 28 0.55 20.55 5.03
CA PHE A 28 0.14 21.21 6.27
C PHE A 28 -1.37 21.09 6.53
N ILE A 29 -2.18 21.09 5.46
CA ILE A 29 -3.63 20.85 5.55
C ILE A 29 -3.91 19.43 6.06
N SER A 30 -3.16 18.42 5.61
CA SER A 30 -3.33 17.05 6.09
C SER A 30 -2.99 16.92 7.58
N TYR A 31 -1.98 17.66 8.05
CA TYR A 31 -1.66 17.75 9.47
C TYR A 31 -2.80 18.42 10.27
N LEU A 32 -3.32 19.56 9.80
CA LEU A 32 -4.42 20.28 10.47
C LEU A 32 -5.72 19.47 10.55
N LEU A 33 -6.00 18.67 9.52
CA LEU A 33 -7.15 17.77 9.48
C LEU A 33 -6.91 16.47 10.27
N ASN A 34 -5.75 16.32 10.89
CA ASN A 34 -5.35 15.09 11.59
C ASN A 34 -5.41 13.85 10.67
N ILE A 35 -5.17 14.03 9.37
CA ILE A 35 -4.93 12.94 8.41
C ILE A 35 -3.52 12.40 8.63
N THR A 36 -2.54 13.30 8.79
CA THR A 36 -1.19 12.99 9.26
C THR A 36 -0.98 13.57 10.66
N THR A 37 -0.08 12.98 11.44
CA THR A 37 0.29 13.49 12.78
C THR A 37 1.66 14.16 12.82
N ILE A 38 2.40 14.12 11.71
CA ILE A 38 3.70 14.77 11.54
C ILE A 38 3.49 16.23 11.11
N ASN A 39 4.07 17.17 11.85
CA ASN A 39 4.07 18.59 11.47
C ASN A 39 5.09 18.84 10.34
N PRO A 40 4.66 19.11 9.10
CA PRO A 40 5.59 19.25 7.97
C PRO A 40 6.57 20.41 8.13
N ILE A 41 6.18 21.48 8.81
CA ILE A 41 7.05 22.66 9.00
C ILE A 41 8.23 22.31 9.91
N SER A 42 7.99 21.56 10.99
CA SER A 42 9.04 21.15 11.93
C SER A 42 10.10 20.24 11.29
N TYR A 43 9.72 19.48 10.25
CA TYR A 43 10.59 18.51 9.58
C TYR A 43 11.02 18.94 8.18
N GLY A 44 10.72 20.18 7.76
CA GLY A 44 11.08 20.70 6.44
C GLY A 44 10.47 19.91 5.28
N LEU A 45 9.30 19.29 5.49
CA LEU A 45 8.59 18.55 4.45
C LEU A 45 7.87 19.53 3.51
N ILE A 46 8.07 19.36 2.21
CA ILE A 46 7.56 20.26 1.17
C ILE A 46 6.20 19.81 0.63
N PHE A 47 5.29 20.76 0.46
CA PHE A 47 3.93 20.50 -0.07
C PHE A 47 3.95 20.11 -1.55
N GLU A 48 4.87 20.66 -2.33
CA GLU A 48 4.98 20.46 -3.78
C GLU A 48 5.34 19.03 -4.15
N ARG A 49 5.91 18.26 -3.21
CA ARG A 49 6.12 16.81 -3.37
C ARG A 49 4.80 16.03 -3.29
N PHE A 50 3.82 16.54 -2.56
CA PHE A 50 2.48 15.98 -2.49
C PHE A 50 1.63 16.39 -3.69
N LEU A 51 1.55 17.70 -3.95
CA LEU A 51 0.76 18.24 -5.04
C LEU A 51 1.56 19.30 -5.78
N ASN A 52 2.08 18.92 -6.96
CA ASN A 52 2.89 19.81 -7.77
C ASN A 52 1.99 20.74 -8.61
N PRO A 53 2.07 22.07 -8.45
CA PRO A 53 1.24 23.02 -9.20
C PRO A 53 1.47 22.99 -10.72
N GLN A 54 2.65 22.55 -11.18
CA GLN A 54 2.99 22.44 -12.59
C GLN A 54 2.51 21.12 -13.22
N ARG A 55 2.17 20.11 -12.40
CA ARG A 55 1.68 18.80 -12.86
C ARG A 55 0.26 18.57 -12.36
N LYS A 56 -0.72 18.70 -13.25
CA LYS A 56 -2.12 18.34 -12.96
C LYS A 56 -2.27 16.82 -12.89
N SER A 57 -2.00 16.25 -11.72
CA SER A 57 -2.30 14.85 -11.38
C SER A 57 -3.11 14.78 -10.11
N MET A 58 -3.99 13.79 -10.02
CA MET A 58 -4.67 13.47 -8.76
C MET A 58 -3.59 13.06 -7.74
N PRO A 59 -3.56 13.66 -6.54
CA PRO A 59 -2.66 13.21 -5.48
C PRO A 59 -3.14 11.88 -4.92
N ASP A 60 -2.21 11.06 -4.46
CA ASP A 60 -2.50 9.79 -3.80
C ASP A 60 -2.20 9.89 -2.29
N ILE A 61 -3.08 9.32 -1.46
CA ILE A 61 -2.94 9.32 0.00
C ILE A 61 -3.08 7.88 0.50
N ASP A 62 -1.94 7.28 0.79
CA ASP A 62 -1.87 6.01 1.49
C ASP A 62 -2.03 6.20 3.00
N VAL A 63 -2.87 5.37 3.63
CA VAL A 63 -3.15 5.43 5.06
C VAL A 63 -2.84 4.07 5.69
N ASP A 64 -1.97 4.07 6.69
CA ASP A 64 -1.69 2.88 7.49
C ASP A 64 -2.77 2.72 8.57
N ILE A 65 -3.52 1.64 8.51
CA ILE A 65 -4.56 1.27 9.48
C ILE A 65 -4.07 0.02 10.23
N MET A 66 -4.28 -0.02 11.55
CA MET A 66 -4.03 -1.19 12.38
C MET A 66 -4.63 -2.46 11.76
N ASP A 67 -3.80 -3.48 11.56
CA ASP A 67 -4.15 -4.66 10.77
C ASP A 67 -5.37 -5.41 11.32
N SER A 68 -5.40 -5.64 12.65
CA SER A 68 -6.47 -6.39 13.32
C SER A 68 -7.86 -5.72 13.28
N ARG A 69 -7.92 -4.42 12.95
CA ARG A 69 -9.17 -3.63 12.92
C ARG A 69 -9.37 -2.91 11.58
N ARG A 70 -8.60 -3.26 10.55
CA ARG A 70 -8.72 -2.64 9.21
C ARG A 70 -10.10 -2.88 8.61
N GLU A 71 -10.64 -4.09 8.80
CA GLU A 71 -11.93 -4.48 8.24
C GLU A 71 -13.09 -3.63 8.76
N GLU A 72 -13.03 -3.17 10.02
CA GLU A 72 -14.05 -2.27 10.59
C GLU A 72 -14.14 -0.95 9.81
N VAL A 73 -13.01 -0.43 9.34
CA VAL A 73 -12.97 0.79 8.52
C VAL A 73 -13.50 0.52 7.11
N VAL A 74 -13.18 -0.65 6.55
CA VAL A 74 -13.69 -1.10 5.24
C VAL A 74 -15.21 -1.23 5.31
N ASP A 75 -15.74 -1.92 6.31
CA ASP A 75 -17.18 -2.06 6.56
C ASP A 75 -17.87 -0.70 6.71
N TYR A 76 -17.26 0.23 7.44
CA TYR A 76 -17.75 1.60 7.54
C TYR A 76 -17.87 2.26 6.16
N LEU A 77 -16.86 2.11 5.29
CA LEU A 77 -16.89 2.65 3.93
C LEU A 77 -18.00 2.02 3.09
N PHE A 78 -18.14 0.68 3.12
CA PHE A 78 -19.21 -0.03 2.41
C PHE A 78 -20.60 0.39 2.88
N ASN A 79 -20.78 0.55 4.20
CA ASN A 79 -22.06 0.96 4.77
C ASN A 79 -22.40 2.43 4.46
N LYS A 80 -21.40 3.32 4.45
CA LYS A 80 -21.60 4.75 4.25
C LYS A 80 -21.73 5.15 2.78
N TYR A 81 -20.90 4.58 1.90
CA TYR A 81 -20.80 4.98 0.50
C TYR A 81 -21.53 4.03 -0.47
N SER A 82 -22.29 3.07 0.06
CA SER A 82 -22.98 1.99 -0.65
C SER A 82 -22.05 0.87 -1.14
N LYS A 83 -22.57 -0.36 -1.07
CA LYS A 83 -21.91 -1.57 -1.58
C LYS A 83 -21.73 -1.58 -3.10
N ASP A 84 -22.51 -0.78 -3.81
CA ASP A 84 -22.42 -0.69 -5.28
C ASP A 84 -21.29 0.26 -5.75
N ASN A 85 -20.76 1.10 -4.85
CA ASN A 85 -19.75 2.13 -5.19
C ASN A 85 -18.37 1.88 -4.55
N VAL A 86 -18.25 0.88 -3.69
CA VAL A 86 -17.01 0.54 -2.98
C VAL A 86 -16.62 -0.88 -3.34
N ALA A 87 -15.35 -1.10 -3.66
CA ALA A 87 -14.82 -2.41 -3.97
C ALA A 87 -13.32 -2.49 -3.61
N HIS A 88 -12.83 -3.70 -3.37
CA HIS A 88 -11.40 -3.94 -3.26
C HIS A 88 -10.75 -4.02 -4.64
N ILE A 89 -9.55 -3.46 -4.75
CA ILE A 89 -8.69 -3.67 -5.91
C ILE A 89 -7.88 -4.94 -5.67
N ILE A 90 -7.97 -5.90 -6.59
CA ILE A 90 -7.17 -7.13 -6.54
C ILE A 90 -5.83 -6.97 -7.25
N THR A 91 -4.86 -7.79 -6.87
CA THR A 91 -3.56 -7.88 -7.57
C THR A 91 -3.46 -9.23 -8.25
N PHE A 92 -3.17 -9.22 -9.56
CA PHE A 92 -2.85 -10.44 -10.29
C PHE A 92 -1.40 -10.82 -10.04
N GLN A 93 -1.19 -11.96 -9.39
CA GLN A 93 0.14 -12.47 -9.14
C GLN A 93 0.63 -13.26 -10.36
N ARG A 94 1.84 -12.96 -10.83
CA ARG A 94 2.55 -13.75 -11.83
C ARG A 94 3.43 -14.79 -11.15
N ILE A 95 3.65 -15.92 -11.81
CA ILE A 95 4.61 -16.93 -11.34
C ILE A 95 6.01 -16.32 -11.49
N LYS A 96 6.70 -16.13 -10.36
CA LYS A 96 8.10 -15.67 -10.36
C LYS A 96 8.99 -16.74 -10.97
N VAL A 97 10.05 -16.35 -11.68
CA VAL A 97 10.96 -17.28 -12.40
C VAL A 97 11.46 -18.42 -11.52
N LYS A 98 11.91 -18.12 -10.30
CA LYS A 98 12.38 -19.17 -9.36
C LYS A 98 11.27 -20.17 -9.00
N ASN A 99 10.02 -19.71 -8.87
CA ASN A 99 8.88 -20.59 -8.62
C ASN A 99 8.52 -21.40 -9.86
N ALA A 100 8.59 -20.82 -11.06
CA ALA A 100 8.37 -21.55 -12.31
C ALA A 100 9.38 -22.69 -12.47
N ILE A 101 10.66 -22.44 -12.18
CA ILE A 101 11.71 -23.48 -12.21
C ILE A 101 11.41 -24.56 -11.16
N ARG A 102 11.06 -24.19 -9.91
CA ARG A 102 10.65 -25.17 -8.89
C ARG A 102 9.50 -26.06 -9.35
N ASP A 103 8.50 -25.48 -10.00
CA ASP A 103 7.34 -26.23 -10.47
C ASP A 103 7.73 -27.22 -11.58
N VAL A 104 8.60 -26.83 -12.52
CA VAL A 104 9.14 -27.76 -13.55
C VAL A 104 9.99 -28.86 -12.90
N CYS A 105 10.90 -28.52 -12.00
CA CYS A 105 11.74 -29.51 -11.30
C CYS A 105 10.89 -30.51 -10.50
N ARG A 106 9.77 -30.06 -9.90
CA ARG A 106 8.82 -30.93 -9.21
C ARG A 106 8.16 -31.91 -10.17
N VAL A 107 7.77 -31.49 -11.37
CA VAL A 107 7.19 -32.38 -12.40
C VAL A 107 8.22 -33.39 -12.91
N LEU A 108 9.49 -33.03 -12.91
CA LEU A 108 10.61 -33.91 -13.28
C LEU A 108 11.09 -34.82 -12.13
N ASP A 109 10.38 -34.84 -10.98
CA ASP A 109 10.74 -35.62 -9.79
C ASP A 109 12.17 -35.37 -9.27
N LEU A 110 12.70 -34.17 -9.49
CA LEU A 110 14.00 -33.78 -8.92
C LEU A 110 13.88 -33.57 -7.41
N LYS A 111 14.94 -33.93 -6.68
CA LYS A 111 14.98 -33.67 -5.24
C LYS A 111 15.06 -32.16 -4.98
N THR A 112 14.55 -31.74 -3.83
CA THR A 112 14.59 -30.33 -3.41
C THR A 112 16.03 -29.78 -3.40
N SER A 113 17.01 -30.59 -2.99
CA SER A 113 18.42 -30.20 -2.99
C SER A 113 18.95 -29.87 -4.38
N GLU A 114 18.63 -30.69 -5.38
CA GLU A 114 19.04 -30.50 -6.77
C GLU A 114 18.33 -29.28 -7.37
N THR A 115 17.05 -29.11 -7.02
CA THR A 115 16.25 -27.95 -7.44
C THR A 115 16.82 -26.64 -6.89
N ASP A 116 17.21 -26.61 -5.62
CA ASP A 116 17.78 -25.41 -5.01
C ASP A 116 19.19 -25.08 -5.55
N GLU A 117 19.99 -26.09 -5.92
CA GLU A 117 21.24 -25.87 -6.66
C GLU A 117 20.98 -25.14 -7.98
N VAL A 118 20.02 -25.61 -8.79
CA VAL A 118 19.63 -24.98 -10.07
C VAL A 118 19.17 -23.53 -9.85
N ILE A 119 18.37 -23.28 -8.82
CA ILE A 119 17.80 -21.95 -8.53
C ILE A 119 18.85 -20.94 -8.09
N ASN A 120 19.93 -21.40 -7.45
CA ASN A 120 21.01 -20.53 -7.02
C ASN A 120 21.83 -19.95 -8.18
N PHE A 121 21.77 -20.58 -9.36
CA PHE A 121 22.38 -20.04 -10.59
C PHE A 121 21.56 -18.91 -11.24
N VAL A 122 20.32 -18.69 -10.81
CA VAL A 122 19.45 -17.64 -11.35
C VAL A 122 19.67 -16.33 -10.58
N SER A 123 20.31 -15.36 -11.23
CA SER A 123 20.47 -13.99 -10.73
C SER A 123 19.16 -13.20 -10.87
N TYR A 124 18.93 -12.22 -9.99
CA TYR A 124 17.74 -11.38 -10.03
C TYR A 124 17.82 -10.28 -11.10
N ASP A 125 19.03 -9.92 -11.54
CA ASP A 125 19.27 -8.75 -12.39
C ASP A 125 18.90 -8.98 -13.87
N GLU A 126 18.79 -10.24 -14.31
CA GLU A 126 18.46 -10.59 -15.71
C GLU A 126 16.95 -10.72 -15.97
N ILE A 127 16.12 -10.55 -14.93
CA ILE A 127 14.66 -10.70 -15.00
C ILE A 127 14.03 -9.33 -14.75
N SER A 128 14.36 -8.36 -15.61
CA SER A 128 13.80 -7.01 -15.54
C SER A 128 12.45 -6.94 -16.25
N ASP A 129 11.41 -6.82 -15.42
CA ASP A 129 10.21 -5.99 -15.52
C ASP A 129 9.55 -5.81 -16.90
N TRP A 130 8.59 -6.70 -17.17
CA TRP A 130 7.28 -6.36 -17.76
C TRP A 130 6.19 -6.64 -16.73
#